data_AF-A0A7W2DT38-F1
#
_entry.id   AF-A0A7W2DT38-F1
#
_cell.length_a   1.000
_cell.length_b   1.000
_cell.length_c   1.000
_cell.angle_alpha   90.00
_cell.angle_beta   90.00
_cell.angle_gamma   90.00
#
_symmetry.space_group_name_H-M   'P 1'
#
loop_
_entity.id
_entity.type
_entity.pdbx_description
1 polymer ?
#
loop_
_entity_poly.entity_id
_entity_poly.type
_entity_poly.pdbx_seq_one_letter_code
_entity_poly.pdbx_strand_id
1 'polypeptide(L)'
;MNAGFDRRTGGQGRFPRLSRWLPGRRPRDRAAEAATAAAAADGREDLLLATAAAGLPLAPAAHPLGYGCSCDRVGCPTPARHPVSWAWQTQSTTDRAQVERWARHQPEANFITATGMTHDVLDVPREAGQEALERLLAAGAEVGPVTVTDGGPLTGEGRMMFFTLTRGTPEDEDEWWPCALDCHPETMDEHPGLRWHCRGSYVLVPPAVLPGEERVEWVRGPEHPLPDPLSLLEALTDACARHVGTAADAAVEAGDALDGRATRPSPR
;
A
#
# COMPACT_ATOMS: atom_id res chain seq x y z
N MET A 1 87.20 5.01 -0.06
CA MET A 1 86.05 4.21 0.41
C MET A 1 84.91 4.43 -0.57
N ASN A 2 84.55 3.34 -1.25
CA ASN A 2 83.41 3.10 -2.14
C ASN A 2 82.10 3.70 -1.62
N ALA A 3 81.03 3.97 -2.36
CA ALA A 3 80.56 3.84 -3.75
C ALA A 3 79.28 4.73 -3.80
N GLY A 4 78.62 5.06 -4.90
CA GLY A 4 78.66 4.62 -6.28
C GLY A 4 77.54 5.40 -6.98
N PHE A 5 77.87 5.91 -8.16
CA PHE A 5 76.94 6.48 -9.12
C PHE A 5 76.10 5.34 -9.71
N ASP A 6 74.76 5.47 -9.77
CA ASP A 6 73.97 4.63 -10.67
C ASP A 6 72.91 5.45 -11.40
N ARG A 7 72.94 5.32 -12.74
CA ARG A 7 72.00 5.88 -13.71
C ARG A 7 70.94 4.83 -13.99
N ARG A 8 69.63 5.14 -13.84
CA ARG A 8 68.54 4.45 -14.58
C ARG A 8 67.37 5.43 -14.77
N THR A 9 67.21 6.01 -15.96
CA THR A 9 66.33 5.56 -17.08
C THR A 9 64.84 5.59 -16.76
N GLY A 10 64.12 6.34 -17.60
CA GLY A 10 62.69 6.59 -17.58
C GLY A 10 61.82 5.35 -17.39
N GLY A 11 60.89 5.46 -16.43
CA GLY A 11 59.71 4.63 -16.33
C GLY A 11 58.51 5.48 -16.68
N GLN A 12 57.94 5.27 -17.87
CA GLN A 12 56.64 5.81 -18.25
C GLN A 12 55.59 5.28 -17.25
N GLY A 13 55.06 6.17 -16.41
CA GLY A 13 53.91 5.87 -15.56
C GLY A 13 52.69 5.57 -16.44
N ARG A 14 52.44 4.30 -16.71
CA ARG A 14 51.14 3.83 -17.24
C ARG A 14 50.11 3.95 -16.12
N PHE A 15 49.38 5.06 -16.10
CA PHE A 15 48.09 5.11 -15.42
C PHE A 15 47.13 4.10 -16.08
N PRO A 16 46.58 3.11 -15.37
CA PRO A 16 45.52 2.30 -15.94
C PRO A 16 44.26 3.17 -16.06
N ARG A 17 43.90 3.48 -17.30
CA ARG A 17 42.61 4.06 -17.66
C ARG A 17 41.52 3.04 -17.35
N LEU A 18 40.97 3.07 -16.14
CA LEU A 18 39.69 2.42 -15.84
C LEU A 18 38.57 3.28 -16.46
N SER A 19 38.45 3.20 -17.78
CA SER A 19 37.39 3.82 -18.54
C SER A 19 36.30 2.79 -18.80
N ARG A 20 35.20 2.94 -18.05
CA ARG A 20 33.85 3.00 -18.61
C ARG A 20 33.41 1.77 -19.41
N TRP A 21 32.92 0.76 -18.68
CA TRP A 21 31.99 -0.23 -19.22
C TRP A 21 30.79 -0.35 -18.28
N LEU A 22 29.92 0.66 -18.32
CA LEU A 22 28.50 0.45 -18.09
C LEU A 22 27.91 0.24 -19.48
N PRO A 23 27.32 -0.93 -19.81
CA PRO A 23 26.56 -1.04 -21.04
C PRO A 23 25.40 -0.03 -20.95
N GLY A 24 25.48 1.05 -21.72
CA GLY A 24 24.36 1.96 -21.87
C GLY A 24 23.18 1.18 -22.44
N ARG A 25 22.03 1.22 -21.76
CA ARG A 25 20.77 0.64 -22.24
C ARG A 25 20.53 1.06 -23.68
N ARG A 26 20.17 0.12 -24.56
CA ARG A 26 20.02 0.42 -25.99
C ARG A 26 18.82 1.36 -26.16
N PRO A 27 18.84 2.25 -27.16
CA PRO A 27 17.71 3.17 -27.42
C PRO A 27 16.36 2.46 -27.60
N ARG A 28 16.37 1.21 -28.08
CA ARG A 28 15.16 0.36 -28.20
C ARG A 28 14.61 -0.07 -26.84
N ASP A 29 15.47 -0.34 -25.86
CA ASP A 29 15.07 -0.72 -24.49
C ASP A 29 14.43 0.49 -23.79
N ARG A 30 14.98 1.69 -24.00
CA ARG A 30 14.39 2.94 -23.50
C ARG A 30 13.06 3.30 -24.15
N ALA A 31 12.93 3.05 -25.45
CA ALA A 31 11.66 3.29 -26.16
C ALA A 31 10.57 2.32 -25.72
N ALA A 32 10.92 1.06 -25.46
CA ALA A 32 10.02 0.06 -24.90
C ALA A 32 9.62 0.40 -23.44
N GLU A 33 10.58 0.77 -22.58
CA GLU A 33 10.30 1.26 -21.22
C GLU A 33 9.42 2.50 -21.22
N ALA A 34 9.68 3.46 -22.11
CA ALA A 34 8.86 4.66 -22.26
C ALA A 34 7.44 4.35 -22.77
N ALA A 35 7.28 3.38 -23.68
CA ALA A 35 5.98 2.93 -24.16
C ALA A 35 5.19 2.18 -23.07
N THR A 36 5.84 1.33 -22.29
CA THR A 36 5.23 0.66 -21.13
C THR A 36 4.85 1.65 -20.04
N ALA A 37 5.72 2.63 -19.75
CA ALA A 37 5.42 3.71 -18.81
C ALA A 37 4.26 4.59 -19.30
N ALA A 38 4.19 4.85 -20.61
CA ALA A 38 3.06 5.58 -21.21
C ALA A 38 1.75 4.78 -21.14
N ALA A 39 1.76 3.47 -21.42
CA ALA A 39 0.59 2.62 -21.30
C ALA A 39 0.13 2.44 -19.84
N ALA A 40 1.09 2.35 -18.91
CA ALA A 40 0.80 2.35 -17.47
C ALA A 40 0.26 3.70 -16.99
N ALA A 41 0.72 4.81 -17.58
CA ALA A 41 0.19 6.15 -17.31
C ALA A 41 -1.23 6.32 -17.86
N ASP A 42 -1.52 5.79 -19.05
CA ASP A 42 -2.84 5.78 -19.67
C ASP A 42 -3.84 4.99 -18.81
N GLY A 43 -3.47 3.77 -18.39
CA GLY A 43 -4.29 2.96 -17.49
C GLY A 43 -4.43 3.56 -16.08
N ARG A 44 -3.44 4.32 -15.59
CA ARG A 44 -3.52 5.00 -14.29
C ARG A 44 -4.54 6.14 -14.31
N GLU A 45 -4.52 7.00 -15.33
CA GLU A 45 -5.49 8.09 -15.45
C GLU A 45 -6.93 7.53 -15.50
N ASP A 46 -7.15 6.48 -16.29
CA ASP A 46 -8.46 5.82 -16.40
C ASP A 46 -8.95 5.24 -15.07
N LEU A 47 -8.09 4.57 -14.30
CA LEU A 47 -8.45 4.04 -12.98
C LEU A 47 -8.87 5.14 -12.02
N LEU A 48 -8.10 6.23 -11.95
CA LEU A 48 -8.41 7.37 -11.07
C LEU A 48 -9.73 8.04 -11.47
N LEU A 49 -9.98 8.16 -12.78
CA LEU A 49 -11.22 8.72 -13.30
C LEU A 49 -12.43 7.81 -13.03
N ALA A 50 -12.27 6.49 -13.12
CA ALA A 50 -13.30 5.54 -12.74
C ALA A 50 -13.62 5.62 -11.24
N THR A 51 -12.60 5.72 -10.39
CA THR A 51 -12.76 5.93 -8.94
C THR A 51 -13.50 7.23 -8.62
N ALA A 52 -13.12 8.35 -9.25
CA ALA A 52 -13.80 9.63 -9.06
C ALA A 52 -15.26 9.59 -9.58
N ALA A 53 -15.50 8.93 -10.71
CA ALA A 53 -16.84 8.76 -11.29
C ALA A 53 -17.76 7.89 -10.41
N ALA A 54 -17.18 6.97 -9.63
CA ALA A 54 -17.90 6.19 -8.62
C ALA A 54 -18.23 6.97 -7.34
N GLY A 55 -17.89 8.26 -7.27
CA GLY A 55 -18.20 9.11 -6.12
C GLY A 55 -17.19 9.02 -4.97
N LEU A 56 -16.03 8.40 -5.21
CA LEU A 56 -14.94 8.34 -4.25
C LEU A 56 -14.02 9.56 -4.45
N PRO A 57 -14.03 10.56 -3.54
CA PRO A 57 -13.26 11.78 -3.72
C PRO A 57 -11.77 11.51 -3.56
N LEU A 58 -10.95 12.04 -4.47
CA LEU A 58 -9.51 11.78 -4.53
C LEU A 58 -8.68 12.98 -4.08
N ALA A 59 -7.55 12.70 -3.42
CA ALA A 59 -6.48 13.67 -3.18
C ALA A 59 -5.09 13.04 -3.43
N PRO A 60 -4.09 13.83 -3.87
CA PRO A 60 -2.73 13.31 -4.07
C PRO A 60 -2.08 12.82 -2.76
N ALA A 61 -1.32 11.75 -2.87
CA ALA A 61 -0.61 11.10 -1.78
C ALA A 61 0.85 10.83 -2.12
N ALA A 62 1.65 10.65 -1.08
CA ALA A 62 3.05 10.35 -1.20
C ALA A 62 3.25 8.99 -1.87
N HIS A 63 4.37 8.84 -2.58
CA HIS A 63 4.74 7.63 -3.29
C HIS A 63 6.14 7.15 -2.85
N PRO A 64 6.53 5.91 -3.18
CA PRO A 64 7.85 5.40 -2.82
C PRO A 64 8.93 6.16 -3.60
N LEU A 65 9.99 6.58 -2.90
CA LEU A 65 11.16 7.20 -3.52
C LEU A 65 12.42 6.49 -3.03
N GLY A 66 12.98 5.61 -3.88
CA GLY A 66 14.06 4.71 -3.49
C GLY A 66 13.63 3.78 -2.34
N TYR A 67 14.33 3.81 -1.22
CA TYR A 67 13.96 3.08 0.01
C TYR A 67 13.12 3.91 0.98
N GLY A 68 12.65 5.09 0.58
CA GLY A 68 11.96 6.05 1.43
C GLY A 68 10.64 6.55 0.85
N CYS A 69 10.21 7.71 1.35
CA CYS A 69 8.95 8.35 0.97
C CYS A 69 9.23 9.64 0.18
N SER A 70 8.37 9.96 -0.78
CA SER A 70 8.44 11.20 -1.57
C SER A 70 8.14 12.49 -0.78
N CYS A 71 7.93 12.39 0.54
CA CYS A 71 7.61 13.53 1.41
C CYS A 71 8.84 14.22 2.02
N ASP A 72 10.04 13.81 1.63
CA ASP A 72 11.34 14.30 2.10
C ASP A 72 11.59 14.17 3.62
N ARG A 73 10.65 13.58 4.38
CA ARG A 73 10.81 13.31 5.81
C ARG A 73 11.71 12.11 6.04
N VAL A 74 12.87 12.36 6.66
CA VAL A 74 13.73 11.30 7.20
C VAL A 74 12.96 10.54 8.27
N GLY A 75 12.88 9.21 8.12
CA GLY A 75 12.12 8.37 9.05
C GLY A 75 10.62 8.58 8.97
N CYS A 76 10.07 8.79 7.77
CA CYS A 76 8.62 8.80 7.55
C CYS A 76 7.98 7.55 8.19
N PRO A 77 6.99 7.70 9.09
CA PRO A 77 6.38 6.57 9.79
C PRO A 77 5.49 5.71 8.89
N THR A 78 4.93 6.29 7.82
CA THR A 78 4.03 5.62 6.88
C THR A 78 4.48 5.84 5.43
N PRO A 79 5.64 5.29 5.02
CA PRO A 79 6.20 5.57 3.71
C PRO A 79 5.23 5.28 2.57
N ALA A 80 5.03 6.26 1.69
CA ALA A 80 4.15 6.20 0.52
C ALA A 80 2.64 5.99 0.80
N ARG A 81 2.20 6.15 2.05
CA ARG A 81 0.81 5.85 2.47
C ARG A 81 0.00 7.05 2.92
N HIS A 82 0.60 8.24 2.97
CA HIS A 82 -0.05 9.43 3.52
C HIS A 82 -0.35 10.50 2.44
N PRO A 83 -1.38 11.34 2.64
CA PRO A 83 -1.63 12.50 1.79
C PRO A 83 -0.42 13.44 1.75
N VAL A 84 -0.23 14.17 0.65
CA VAL A 84 0.85 15.17 0.55
C VAL A 84 0.52 16.48 1.26
N SER A 85 -0.77 16.81 1.37
CA SER A 85 -1.27 18.08 1.89
C SER A 85 -1.97 17.85 3.23
N TRP A 86 -1.74 18.73 4.20
CA TRP A 86 -2.49 18.73 5.47
C TRP A 86 -3.98 19.10 5.29
N ALA A 87 -4.33 19.74 4.17
CA ALA A 87 -5.70 20.11 3.84
C ALA A 87 -6.41 19.04 2.99
N TRP A 88 -5.90 17.80 3.00
CA TRP A 88 -6.35 16.72 2.13
C TRP A 88 -7.86 16.48 2.19
N GLN A 89 -8.47 16.56 3.37
CA GLN A 89 -9.92 16.38 3.56
C GLN A 89 -10.71 17.35 2.68
N THR A 90 -10.35 18.62 2.73
CA THR A 90 -11.04 19.70 1.98
C THR A 90 -10.64 19.76 0.51
N GLN A 91 -9.48 19.21 0.16
CA GLN A 91 -8.98 19.17 -1.22
C GLN A 91 -9.45 17.92 -1.97
N SER A 92 -9.92 16.90 -1.25
CA SER A 92 -10.41 15.67 -1.85
C SER A 92 -11.62 15.94 -2.73
N THR A 93 -11.63 15.41 -3.94
CA THR A 93 -12.61 15.81 -4.96
C THR A 93 -12.89 14.72 -5.99
N THR A 94 -14.09 14.73 -6.53
CA THR A 94 -14.50 13.92 -7.69
C THR A 94 -14.47 14.72 -8.99
N ASP A 95 -14.02 15.98 -8.97
CA ASP A 95 -13.94 16.81 -10.18
C ASP A 95 -12.97 16.22 -11.20
N ARG A 96 -13.50 15.85 -12.36
CA ARG A 96 -12.75 15.19 -13.43
C ARG A 96 -11.54 16.01 -13.87
N ALA A 97 -11.72 17.31 -14.12
CA ALA A 97 -10.63 18.15 -14.65
C ALA A 97 -9.49 18.30 -13.64
N GLN A 98 -9.83 18.32 -12.34
CA GLN A 98 -8.89 18.32 -11.24
C GLN A 98 -8.10 17.01 -11.15
N VAL A 99 -8.77 15.87 -11.26
CA VAL A 99 -8.13 14.54 -11.23
C VAL A 99 -7.23 14.34 -12.45
N GLU A 100 -7.68 14.66 -13.67
CA GLU A 100 -6.85 14.59 -14.88
C GLU A 100 -5.59 15.46 -14.75
N ARG A 101 -5.75 16.68 -14.21
CA ARG A 101 -4.62 17.58 -14.00
C ARG A 101 -3.59 17.00 -13.05
N TRP A 102 -4.02 16.45 -11.91
CA TRP A 102 -3.09 15.80 -10.97
C TRP A 102 -2.44 14.58 -11.60
N ALA A 103 -3.20 13.71 -12.26
CA ALA A 103 -2.69 12.50 -12.87
C ALA A 103 -1.55 12.80 -13.87
N ARG A 104 -1.72 13.82 -14.71
CA ARG A 104 -0.74 14.22 -15.75
C ARG A 104 0.49 14.95 -15.21
N HIS A 105 0.30 15.82 -14.22
CA HIS A 105 1.41 16.65 -13.69
C HIS A 105 2.18 15.98 -12.55
N GLN A 106 1.63 14.90 -11.97
CA GLN A 106 2.24 14.13 -10.89
C GLN A 106 2.15 12.64 -11.23
N PRO A 107 2.91 12.15 -12.22
CA PRO A 107 2.76 10.78 -12.74
C PRO A 107 3.11 9.69 -11.73
N GLU A 108 3.96 10.01 -10.75
CA GLU A 108 4.42 9.07 -9.72
C GLU A 108 3.55 9.12 -8.45
N ALA A 109 2.73 10.17 -8.26
CA ALA A 109 1.95 10.33 -7.05
C ALA A 109 0.95 9.18 -6.87
N ASN A 110 0.84 8.71 -5.63
CA ASN A 110 -0.31 7.91 -5.23
C ASN A 110 -1.52 8.81 -5.07
N PHE A 111 -2.69 8.20 -4.88
CA PHE A 111 -3.90 8.90 -4.48
C PHE A 111 -4.54 8.19 -3.30
N ILE A 112 -5.15 9.00 -2.43
CA ILE A 112 -6.04 8.53 -1.38
C ILE A 112 -7.47 8.92 -1.72
N THR A 113 -8.40 8.21 -1.08
CA THR A 113 -9.79 8.65 -0.95
C THR A 113 -10.10 9.01 0.50
N ALA A 114 -10.83 10.10 0.70
CA ALA A 114 -11.23 10.57 2.02
C ALA A 114 -12.51 9.84 2.47
N THR A 115 -12.46 9.15 3.59
CA THR A 115 -13.57 8.33 4.12
C THR A 115 -14.45 9.12 5.09
N GLY A 116 -15.64 8.60 5.41
CA GLY A 116 -16.60 9.21 6.33
C GLY A 116 -17.34 10.43 5.77
N MET A 117 -17.35 10.57 4.44
CA MET A 117 -18.12 11.60 3.72
C MET A 117 -19.16 10.95 2.82
N THR A 118 -18.72 10.15 1.85
CA THR A 118 -19.58 9.43 0.90
C THR A 118 -19.54 7.92 1.10
N HIS A 119 -18.46 7.42 1.69
CA HIS A 119 -18.17 6.01 1.88
C HIS A 119 -17.30 5.84 3.13
N ASP A 120 -17.34 4.63 3.68
CA ASP A 120 -16.38 4.14 4.65
C ASP A 120 -15.62 2.94 4.06
N VAL A 121 -14.56 2.51 4.76
CA VAL A 121 -13.79 1.33 4.37
C VAL A 121 -13.55 0.41 5.56
N LEU A 122 -13.90 -0.86 5.41
CA LEU A 122 -13.56 -1.93 6.37
C LEU A 122 -12.27 -2.60 5.92
N ASP A 123 -11.21 -2.46 6.71
CA ASP A 123 -9.87 -2.98 6.46
C ASP A 123 -9.60 -4.22 7.34
N VAL A 124 -9.32 -5.35 6.71
CA VAL A 124 -9.07 -6.65 7.35
C VAL A 124 -7.79 -7.32 6.80
N PRO A 125 -7.19 -8.27 7.53
CA PRO A 125 -6.10 -9.07 7.00
C PRO A 125 -6.51 -9.76 5.69
N ARG A 126 -5.58 -9.87 4.74
CA ARG A 126 -5.87 -10.40 3.40
C ARG A 126 -6.51 -11.77 3.44
N GLU A 127 -5.97 -12.70 4.24
CA GLU A 127 -6.49 -14.07 4.32
C GLU A 127 -7.92 -14.10 4.87
N ALA A 128 -8.19 -13.33 5.92
CA ALA A 128 -9.54 -13.18 6.46
C ALA A 128 -10.50 -12.52 5.47
N GLY A 129 -10.04 -11.50 4.75
CA GLY A 129 -10.82 -10.80 3.72
C GLY A 129 -11.17 -11.70 2.53
N GLN A 130 -10.23 -12.54 2.08
CA GLN A 130 -10.46 -13.50 0.99
C GLN A 130 -11.54 -14.50 1.38
N GLU A 131 -11.41 -15.09 2.56
CA GLU A 131 -12.40 -16.03 3.10
C GLU A 131 -13.79 -15.38 3.25
N ALA A 132 -13.85 -14.18 3.82
CA ALA A 132 -15.11 -13.46 3.99
C ALA A 132 -15.76 -13.11 2.63
N LEU A 133 -14.97 -12.65 1.66
CA LEU A 133 -15.45 -12.31 0.32
C LEU A 133 -16.05 -13.51 -0.38
N GLU A 134 -15.39 -14.67 -0.34
CA GLU A 134 -15.90 -15.92 -0.92
C GLU A 134 -17.24 -16.32 -0.30
N ARG A 135 -17.35 -16.25 1.03
CA ARG A 135 -18.58 -16.59 1.76
C ARG A 135 -19.73 -15.63 1.45
N LEU A 136 -19.47 -14.32 1.46
CA LEU A 136 -20.46 -13.29 1.13
C LEU A 136 -20.99 -13.47 -0.29
N LEU A 137 -20.09 -13.72 -1.25
CA LEU A 137 -20.46 -13.98 -2.64
C LEU A 137 -21.28 -15.27 -2.80
N ALA A 138 -20.88 -16.36 -2.13
CA ALA A 138 -21.62 -17.61 -2.16
C ALA A 138 -23.02 -17.49 -1.54
N ALA A 139 -23.19 -16.60 -0.56
CA ALA A 139 -24.47 -16.27 0.05
C ALA A 139 -25.33 -15.30 -0.77
N GLY A 140 -24.81 -14.77 -1.89
CA GLY A 140 -25.51 -13.79 -2.73
C GLY A 140 -25.61 -12.40 -2.09
N ALA A 141 -24.76 -12.09 -1.11
CA ALA A 141 -24.70 -10.77 -0.49
C ALA A 141 -24.18 -9.73 -1.50
N GLU A 142 -24.68 -8.50 -1.38
CA GLU A 142 -24.14 -7.37 -2.12
C GLU A 142 -22.79 -6.97 -1.51
N VAL A 143 -21.75 -6.97 -2.33
CA VAL A 143 -20.41 -6.56 -1.92
C VAL A 143 -19.92 -5.52 -2.92
N GLY A 144 -19.47 -4.40 -2.38
CA GLY A 144 -19.02 -3.24 -3.15
C GLY A 144 -17.61 -3.40 -3.72
N PRO A 145 -16.95 -2.27 -4.00
CA PRO A 145 -15.54 -2.25 -4.39
C PRO A 145 -14.67 -2.87 -3.29
N VAL A 146 -13.64 -3.60 -3.71
CA VAL A 146 -12.71 -4.26 -2.80
C VAL A 146 -11.30 -4.10 -3.35
N THR A 147 -10.38 -3.60 -2.52
CA THR A 147 -8.95 -3.57 -2.86
C THR A 147 -8.17 -4.58 -2.04
N VAL A 148 -7.02 -4.97 -2.57
CA VAL A 148 -6.07 -5.85 -1.88
C VAL A 148 -4.66 -5.29 -1.97
N THR A 149 -3.86 -5.59 -0.95
CA THR A 149 -2.40 -5.52 -0.99
C THR A 149 -1.86 -6.87 -0.52
N ASP A 150 -0.79 -7.36 -1.15
CA ASP A 150 -0.25 -8.70 -0.85
C ASP A 150 0.54 -8.76 0.45
N GLY A 151 1.03 -7.62 0.94
CA GLY A 151 2.00 -7.54 2.02
C GLY A 151 3.42 -7.77 1.53
N GLY A 152 4.37 -7.59 2.44
CA GLY A 152 5.78 -7.76 2.13
C GLY A 152 6.71 -7.37 3.27
N PRO A 153 8.04 -7.58 3.10
CA PRO A 153 9.01 -7.34 4.17
C PRO A 153 9.04 -5.89 4.69
N LEU A 154 8.64 -4.92 3.85
CA LEU A 154 8.62 -3.49 4.19
C LEU A 154 7.25 -2.98 4.61
N THR A 155 6.21 -3.76 4.39
CA THR A 155 4.82 -3.32 4.47
C THR A 155 3.97 -4.16 5.40
N GLY A 156 4.52 -5.29 5.87
CA GLY A 156 3.88 -6.19 6.81
C GLY A 156 2.91 -7.12 6.12
N GLU A 157 1.88 -7.51 6.88
CA GLU A 157 0.81 -8.37 6.40
C GLU A 157 -0.01 -7.69 5.30
N GLY A 158 -0.39 -8.46 4.27
CA GLY A 158 -1.29 -7.99 3.22
C GLY A 158 -2.69 -7.73 3.77
N ARG A 159 -3.41 -6.78 3.17
CA ARG A 159 -4.73 -6.35 3.66
C ARG A 159 -5.77 -6.28 2.55
N MET A 160 -7.03 -6.48 2.91
CA MET A 160 -8.17 -6.27 2.03
C MET A 160 -9.08 -5.19 2.59
N MET A 161 -9.52 -4.29 1.72
CA MET A 161 -10.33 -3.12 2.06
C MET A 161 -11.65 -3.19 1.33
N PHE A 162 -12.75 -3.22 2.07
CA PHE A 162 -14.11 -3.30 1.56
C PHE A 162 -14.77 -1.93 1.66
N PHE A 163 -15.17 -1.38 0.51
CA PHE A 163 -15.78 -0.06 0.42
C PHE A 163 -17.28 -0.18 0.62
N THR A 164 -17.81 0.62 1.55
CA THR A 164 -19.22 0.59 1.96
C THR A 164 -19.80 1.99 1.99
N LEU A 165 -21.11 2.11 2.12
CA LEU A 165 -21.73 3.37 2.51
C LEU A 165 -21.14 3.80 3.87
N THR A 166 -21.13 5.11 4.09
CA THR A 166 -20.70 5.64 5.37
C THR A 166 -21.69 5.24 6.47
N ARG A 167 -21.19 5.00 7.69
CA ARG A 167 -22.08 4.75 8.83
C ARG A 167 -22.71 6.06 9.32
N GLY A 168 -24.04 6.07 9.44
CA GLY A 168 -24.80 7.23 9.89
C GLY A 168 -25.05 8.26 8.80
N THR A 169 -25.62 9.41 9.18
CA THR A 169 -25.89 10.55 8.30
C THR A 169 -24.79 11.60 8.48
N PRO A 170 -23.86 11.78 7.51
CA PRO A 170 -22.77 12.76 7.63
C PRO A 170 -23.23 14.21 7.84
N GLU A 171 -24.48 14.51 7.46
CA GLU A 171 -25.12 15.82 7.59
C GLU A 171 -25.65 16.11 9.01
N ASP A 172 -25.78 15.08 9.85
CA ASP A 172 -26.23 15.21 11.23
C ASP A 172 -25.08 14.86 12.19
N GLU A 173 -24.41 15.90 12.71
CA GLU A 173 -23.27 15.71 13.62
C GLU A 173 -23.67 15.04 14.94
N ASP A 174 -24.95 15.11 15.34
CA ASP A 174 -25.44 14.56 16.60
C ASP A 174 -25.69 13.04 16.55
N GLU A 175 -25.76 12.47 15.34
CA GLU A 175 -25.88 11.02 15.13
C GLU A 175 -24.51 10.32 15.02
N TRP A 176 -23.43 11.08 14.93
CA TRP A 176 -22.08 10.53 14.84
C TRP A 176 -21.52 10.13 16.22
N TRP A 177 -20.99 8.91 16.32
CA TRP A 177 -20.35 8.39 17.53
C TRP A 177 -19.02 7.67 17.21
N PRO A 178 -17.99 7.78 18.08
CA PRO A 178 -16.72 7.09 17.89
C PRO A 178 -16.81 5.61 18.28
N CYS A 179 -16.23 4.72 17.47
CA CYS A 179 -16.19 3.28 17.70
C CYS A 179 -14.78 2.79 18.03
N ALA A 180 -14.68 1.70 18.78
CA ALA A 180 -13.40 1.02 19.06
C ALA A 180 -12.70 0.47 17.80
N LEU A 181 -13.42 0.38 16.68
CA LEU A 181 -12.88 -0.06 15.39
C LEU A 181 -12.36 1.11 14.54
N ASP A 182 -12.56 2.36 14.95
CA ASP A 182 -12.21 3.54 14.15
C ASP A 182 -10.70 3.61 13.93
N CYS A 183 -10.30 3.66 12.66
CA CYS A 183 -8.91 3.79 12.29
C CYS A 183 -8.50 5.25 12.16
N HIS A 184 -7.49 5.62 12.93
CA HIS A 184 -6.76 6.87 12.81
C HIS A 184 -5.40 6.61 12.16
N PRO A 185 -5.25 6.72 10.83
CA PRO A 185 -4.03 6.33 10.12
C PRO A 185 -2.78 7.14 10.52
N GLU A 186 -2.96 8.21 11.29
CA GLU A 186 -1.91 9.07 11.83
C GLU A 186 -1.38 8.58 13.19
N THR A 187 -2.17 7.84 13.96
CA THR A 187 -1.71 7.15 15.17
C THR A 187 -1.32 5.76 14.73
N MET A 188 -0.06 5.37 14.91
CA MET A 188 0.46 4.06 14.46
C MET A 188 -0.15 2.87 15.26
N ASP A 189 -1.38 2.99 15.73
CA ASP A 189 -2.08 1.98 16.49
C ASP A 189 -2.34 0.78 15.57
N GLU A 190 -1.52 -0.25 15.75
CA GLU A 190 -1.67 -1.51 15.04
C GLU A 190 -2.87 -2.27 15.62
N HIS A 191 -4.01 -2.18 14.93
CA HIS A 191 -5.10 -3.13 15.10
C HIS A 191 -4.84 -4.32 14.16
N PRO A 192 -4.47 -5.51 14.66
CA PRO A 192 -4.18 -6.66 13.80
C PRO A 192 -5.46 -7.25 13.16
N GLY A 193 -6.62 -7.03 13.79
CA GLY A 193 -7.91 -7.50 13.30
C GLY A 193 -8.56 -6.55 12.29
N LEU A 194 -9.84 -6.27 12.49
CA LEU A 194 -10.63 -5.38 11.63
C LEU A 194 -10.45 -3.91 12.04
N ARG A 195 -10.31 -3.04 11.05
CA ARG A 195 -10.23 -1.58 11.15
C ARG A 195 -11.36 -0.94 10.33
N TRP A 196 -11.90 0.16 10.81
CA TRP A 196 -12.94 0.92 10.14
C TRP A 196 -12.45 2.33 9.84
N HIS A 197 -12.16 2.61 8.58
CA HIS A 197 -11.85 3.94 8.10
C HIS A 197 -13.17 4.71 7.84
N CYS A 198 -13.51 5.59 8.77
CA CYS A 198 -14.70 6.43 8.72
C CYS A 198 -14.31 7.92 8.69
N ARG A 199 -15.04 8.79 9.41
CA ARG A 199 -14.81 10.24 9.46
C ARG A 199 -13.37 10.57 9.86
N GLY A 200 -12.75 11.47 9.10
CA GLY A 200 -11.38 11.94 9.36
C GLY A 200 -10.28 10.94 9.00
N SER A 201 -10.63 9.86 8.28
CA SER A 201 -9.69 8.83 7.82
C SER A 201 -9.56 8.85 6.29
N TYR A 202 -8.63 8.05 5.78
CA TYR A 202 -8.38 7.88 4.35
C TYR A 202 -7.79 6.51 4.07
N VAL A 203 -7.90 6.05 2.83
CA VAL A 203 -7.19 4.88 2.32
C VAL A 203 -6.59 5.18 0.95
N LEU A 204 -5.52 4.46 0.58
CA LEU A 204 -4.97 4.51 -0.77
C LEU A 204 -5.94 3.85 -1.76
N VAL A 205 -5.95 4.33 -3.00
CA VAL A 205 -6.71 3.71 -4.09
C VAL A 205 -5.78 3.17 -5.18
N PRO A 206 -6.17 2.11 -5.91
CA PRO A 206 -5.43 1.66 -7.07
C PRO A 206 -5.24 2.78 -8.11
N PRO A 207 -4.08 2.82 -8.80
CA PRO A 207 -3.00 1.84 -8.78
C PRO A 207 -1.83 2.25 -7.84
N ALA A 208 -2.12 2.71 -6.60
CA ALA A 208 -1.10 3.15 -5.66
C ALA A 208 0.02 2.12 -5.47
N VAL A 209 1.25 2.61 -5.34
CA VAL A 209 2.47 1.80 -5.16
C VAL A 209 3.01 2.02 -3.76
N LEU A 210 3.44 0.94 -3.13
CA LEU A 210 3.94 0.86 -1.77
C LEU A 210 5.43 0.48 -1.80
N PRO A 211 6.18 0.65 -0.69
CA PRO A 211 7.57 0.22 -0.62
C PRO A 211 7.72 -1.27 -0.95
N GLY A 212 8.78 -1.63 -1.67
CA GLY A 212 8.99 -3.03 -2.09
C GLY A 212 8.18 -3.45 -3.31
N GLU A 213 7.73 -2.49 -4.13
CA GLU A 213 6.96 -2.70 -5.37
C GLU A 213 5.57 -3.32 -5.15
N GLU A 214 5.11 -3.40 -3.89
CA GLU A 214 3.74 -3.78 -3.56
C GLU A 214 2.75 -2.75 -4.14
N ARG A 215 1.57 -3.22 -4.54
CA ARG A 215 0.53 -2.40 -5.15
C ARG A 215 -0.78 -2.54 -4.41
N VAL A 216 -1.58 -1.47 -4.47
CA VAL A 216 -3.01 -1.52 -4.16
C VAL A 216 -3.73 -1.84 -5.45
N GLU A 217 -4.47 -2.95 -5.47
CA GLU A 217 -5.16 -3.46 -6.66
C GLU A 217 -6.65 -3.68 -6.38
N TRP A 218 -7.50 -3.50 -7.40
CA TRP A 218 -8.92 -3.84 -7.30
C TRP A 218 -9.10 -5.36 -7.41
N VAL A 219 -9.68 -5.98 -6.38
CA VAL A 219 -10.29 -7.32 -6.47
C VAL A 219 -11.69 -7.21 -7.06
N ARG A 220 -12.41 -6.15 -6.67
CA ARG A 220 -13.70 -5.74 -7.23
C ARG A 220 -13.64 -4.24 -7.51
N GLY A 221 -13.92 -3.84 -8.75
CA GLY A 221 -13.73 -2.47 -9.20
C GLY A 221 -14.72 -1.45 -8.61
N PRO A 222 -14.44 -0.15 -8.81
CA PRO A 222 -15.25 0.95 -8.28
C PRO A 222 -16.66 1.03 -8.91
N GLU A 223 -16.92 0.29 -9.99
CA GLU A 223 -18.24 0.18 -10.62
C GLU A 223 -19.29 -0.56 -9.79
N HIS A 224 -18.87 -1.29 -8.74
CA HIS A 224 -19.80 -1.94 -7.82
C HIS A 224 -20.41 -0.92 -6.85
N PRO A 225 -21.74 -0.98 -6.60
CA PRO A 225 -22.39 -0.10 -5.64
C PRO A 225 -21.86 -0.34 -4.22
N LEU A 226 -21.90 0.72 -3.40
CA LEU A 226 -21.52 0.66 -2.00
C LEU A 226 -22.65 0.00 -1.18
N PRO A 227 -22.42 -1.14 -0.50
CA PRO A 227 -23.41 -1.75 0.37
C PRO A 227 -23.47 -1.06 1.74
N ASP A 228 -24.52 -1.35 2.52
CA ASP A 228 -24.57 -1.00 3.94
C ASP A 228 -23.42 -1.71 4.69
N PRO A 229 -22.58 -0.99 5.48
CA PRO A 229 -21.46 -1.60 6.19
C PRO A 229 -21.88 -2.72 7.14
N LEU A 230 -23.03 -2.60 7.80
CA LEU A 230 -23.53 -3.58 8.76
C LEU A 230 -23.79 -4.94 8.11
N SER A 231 -24.10 -4.96 6.81
CA SER A 231 -24.30 -6.20 6.06
C SER A 231 -23.02 -7.05 5.92
N LEU A 232 -21.84 -6.43 6.04
CA LEU A 232 -20.54 -7.10 5.87
C LEU A 232 -19.85 -7.40 7.21
N LEU A 233 -20.16 -6.63 8.26
CA LEU A 233 -19.43 -6.65 9.53
C LEU A 233 -19.37 -8.03 10.19
N GLU A 234 -20.48 -8.78 10.21
CA GLU A 234 -20.52 -10.10 10.85
C GLU A 234 -19.53 -11.05 10.17
N ALA A 235 -19.62 -11.17 8.84
CA ALA A 235 -18.76 -12.07 8.06
C ALA A 235 -17.28 -11.69 8.17
N LEU A 236 -16.96 -10.40 8.13
CA LEU A 236 -15.59 -9.90 8.24
C LEU A 236 -15.02 -10.12 9.65
N THR A 237 -15.79 -9.83 10.69
CA THR A 237 -15.36 -10.01 12.08
C THR A 237 -15.15 -11.49 12.41
N ASP A 238 -16.08 -12.34 11.97
CA ASP A 238 -16.02 -13.80 12.14
C ASP A 238 -14.81 -14.41 11.42
N ALA A 239 -14.50 -13.95 10.20
CA ALA A 239 -13.28 -14.34 9.50
C ALA A 239 -12.02 -13.89 10.25
N CYS A 240 -11.93 -12.61 10.64
CA CYS A 240 -10.80 -12.10 11.42
C CYS A 240 -10.56 -12.92 12.70
N ALA A 241 -11.62 -13.29 13.43
CA ALA A 241 -11.50 -14.07 14.65
C ALA A 241 -10.87 -15.46 14.42
N ARG A 242 -11.18 -16.12 13.29
CA ARG A 242 -10.57 -17.42 12.93
C ARG A 242 -9.09 -17.32 12.59
N HIS A 243 -8.69 -16.23 11.91
CA HIS A 243 -7.31 -16.02 11.48
C HIS A 243 -6.42 -15.57 12.64
N VAL A 244 -6.95 -14.79 13.59
CA VAL A 244 -6.23 -14.46 14.84
C VAL A 244 -5.94 -15.72 15.67
N GLY A 245 -6.87 -16.68 15.73
CA GLY A 245 -6.64 -17.96 16.41
C GLY A 245 -5.56 -18.81 15.73
N THR A 246 -5.56 -18.86 14.39
CA THR A 246 -4.63 -19.69 13.62
C THR A 246 -3.20 -19.15 13.62
N ALA A 247 -3.01 -17.83 13.59
CA ALA A 247 -1.69 -17.20 13.66
C ALA A 247 -1.03 -17.35 15.05
N ALA A 248 -1.84 -17.28 16.12
CA ALA A 248 -1.37 -17.51 17.48
C ALA A 248 -0.94 -18.97 17.69
N ASP A 249 -1.74 -19.92 17.20
CA ASP A 249 -1.42 -21.36 17.29
C ASP A 249 -0.18 -21.72 16.46
N ALA A 250 -0.03 -21.17 15.25
CA ALA A 250 1.15 -21.39 14.41
C ALA A 250 2.44 -20.80 14.99
N ALA A 251 2.36 -19.65 15.69
CA ALA A 251 3.49 -19.06 16.39
C ALA A 251 3.93 -19.89 17.61
N VAL A 252 2.98 -20.51 18.33
CA VAL A 252 3.25 -21.42 19.44
C VAL A 252 3.88 -22.72 18.93
N GLU A 253 3.36 -23.32 17.86
CA GLU A 253 3.94 -24.52 17.26
C GLU A 253 5.35 -24.29 16.68
N ALA A 254 5.59 -23.12 16.06
CA ALA A 254 6.93 -22.74 15.58
C ALA A 254 7.92 -22.50 16.73
N GLY A 255 7.46 -21.95 17.86
CA GLY A 255 8.25 -21.82 19.09
C GLY A 255 8.63 -23.18 19.68
N ASP A 256 7.67 -24.09 19.81
CA ASP A 256 7.89 -25.44 20.33
C ASP A 256 8.80 -26.28 19.41
N ALA A 257 8.72 -26.10 18.08
CA ALA A 257 9.59 -26.75 17.11
C ALA A 257 11.04 -26.27 17.18
N LEU A 258 11.27 -25.01 17.57
CA LEU A 258 12.61 -24.44 17.77
C LEU A 258 13.22 -24.87 19.12
N ASP A 259 12.41 -25.01 20.17
CA ASP A 259 12.85 -25.47 21.50
C ASP A 259 13.03 -27.00 21.59
N GLY A 260 12.42 -27.78 20.68
CA GLY A 260 12.48 -29.24 20.64
C GLY A 260 13.82 -29.88 20.19
N ARG A 261 14.89 -29.10 19.95
CA ARG A 261 16.16 -29.62 19.40
C ARG A 261 17.36 -29.54 20.33
N ALA A 262 17.28 -30.09 21.55
CA ALA A 262 18.47 -30.40 22.35
C ALA A 262 18.29 -31.46 23.46
N THR A 263 17.87 -32.69 23.13
CA THR A 263 18.16 -33.85 24.00
C THR A 263 19.26 -34.71 23.37
N ARG A 264 20.51 -34.40 23.70
CA ARG A 264 21.63 -35.32 23.47
C ARG A 264 21.43 -36.57 24.33
N PRO A 265 21.57 -37.79 23.80
CA PRO A 265 21.56 -38.99 24.63
C PRO A 265 22.81 -39.01 25.53
N SER A 266 22.58 -39.27 26.82
CA SER A 266 23.63 -39.37 27.84
C SER A 266 24.56 -40.57 27.56
N PRO A 267 25.89 -40.42 27.65
CA PRO A 267 26.80 -41.54 27.45
C PRO A 267 26.76 -42.48 28.66
N ARG A 268 26.69 -43.79 28.37
CA ARG A 268 26.92 -44.87 29.35
C ARG A 268 28.41 -45.17 29.47
#